data_AF-A0A2T3J860-F1
#
_entry.id   AF-A0A2T3J860-F1
#
_cell.length_a   1.000
_cell.length_b   1.000
_cell.length_c   1.000
_cell.angle_alpha   90.00
_cell.angle_beta   90.00
_cell.angle_gamma   90.00
#
_symmetry.space_group_name_H-M   'P 1'
#
loop_
_entity.id
_entity.type
_entity.pdbx_description
1 polymer ?
#
loop_
_entity_poly.entity_id
_entity_poly.type
_entity_poly.pdbx_seq_one_letter_code
_entity_poly.pdbx_strand_id
1 'polypeptide(L)'
;MSQVEKDVQQWLEDVVIGLNLCPFAAKPNRNKQIKIHVCEDASEDVLLETIYQELQTLDQTPVEELETTLVVAPNLFKEFDDYNQFLDLVEGLVIQMNKSGIYQIASFHPDYCFYGAEPEDAENLTNRSPYPIFHLIREESMEKVLKHYPDPDGIPERNVECVENLTDAQKRKLFPYLIK
;
A
#
# COMPACT_ATOMS: atom_id res chain seq x y z
N MET A 1 -5.43 -0.65 -19.09
CA MET A 1 -4.66 -0.13 -17.96
C MET A 1 -4.14 1.25 -18.29
N SER A 2 -4.48 2.25 -17.48
CA SER A 2 -3.93 3.61 -17.52
C SER A 2 -2.42 3.59 -17.23
N GLN A 3 -1.74 4.73 -17.39
CA GLN A 3 -0.31 4.81 -17.05
C GLN A 3 -0.10 4.61 -15.53
N VAL A 4 -0.93 5.23 -14.70
CA VAL A 4 -0.92 5.09 -13.24
C VAL A 4 -1.06 3.63 -12.82
N GLU A 5 -2.00 2.89 -13.39
CA GLU A 5 -2.18 1.46 -13.08
C GLU A 5 -0.94 0.63 -13.42
N LYS A 6 -0.27 0.92 -14.54
CA LYS A 6 0.96 0.21 -14.94
C LYS A 6 2.11 0.51 -13.98
N ASP A 7 2.27 1.76 -13.58
CA ASP A 7 3.36 2.18 -12.68
C ASP A 7 3.16 1.56 -11.29
N VAL A 8 1.93 1.55 -10.79
CA VAL A 8 1.59 0.89 -9.52
C VAL A 8 1.73 -0.62 -9.61
N GLN A 9 1.30 -1.26 -10.70
CA GLN A 9 1.50 -2.70 -10.91
C GLN A 9 2.98 -3.05 -10.92
N GLN A 10 3.81 -2.27 -11.64
CA GLN A 10 5.26 -2.50 -11.70
C GLN A 10 5.89 -2.35 -10.32
N TRP A 11 5.52 -1.30 -9.56
CA TRP A 11 5.98 -1.11 -8.19
C TRP A 11 5.58 -2.28 -7.27
N LEU A 12 4.32 -2.72 -7.34
CA LEU A 12 3.84 -3.85 -6.55
C LEU A 12 4.65 -5.13 -6.85
N GLU A 13 4.93 -5.39 -8.12
CA GLU A 13 5.67 -6.58 -8.56
C GLU A 13 7.17 -6.52 -8.23
N ASP A 14 7.83 -5.40 -8.52
CA ASP A 14 9.29 -5.29 -8.38
C ASP A 14 9.72 -4.96 -6.95
N VAL A 15 8.97 -4.09 -6.27
CA VAL A 15 9.34 -3.57 -4.95
C VAL A 15 8.68 -4.39 -3.86
N VAL A 16 7.35 -4.37 -3.78
CA VAL A 16 6.62 -5.00 -2.67
C VAL A 16 6.81 -6.52 -2.68
N ILE A 17 6.61 -7.15 -3.85
CA ILE A 17 6.74 -8.60 -4.02
C ILE A 17 8.19 -8.99 -4.31
N GLY A 18 8.86 -8.27 -5.22
CA GLY A 18 10.21 -8.60 -5.67
C GLY A 18 11.29 -8.48 -4.59
N LEU A 19 11.16 -7.53 -3.67
CA LEU A 19 12.00 -7.45 -2.46
C LEU A 19 11.42 -8.23 -1.27
N ASN A 20 10.25 -8.85 -1.44
CA ASN A 20 9.55 -9.59 -0.38
C ASN A 20 9.27 -8.72 0.87
N LEU A 21 8.89 -7.45 0.67
CA LEU A 21 8.53 -6.54 1.76
C LEU A 21 7.18 -6.91 2.40
N CYS A 22 6.27 -7.48 1.61
CA CYS A 22 4.99 -7.98 2.10
C CYS A 22 4.82 -9.46 1.73
N PRO A 23 4.90 -10.39 2.69
CA PRO A 23 4.78 -11.82 2.40
C PRO A 23 3.38 -12.23 1.95
N PHE A 24 2.40 -11.36 2.17
CA PHE A 24 1.02 -11.59 1.79
C PHE A 24 0.73 -11.23 0.32
N ALA A 25 1.47 -10.30 -0.30
CA ALA A 25 1.12 -9.75 -1.61
C ALA A 25 1.33 -10.74 -2.79
N ALA A 26 2.29 -11.66 -2.69
CA ALA A 26 2.70 -12.50 -3.81
C ALA A 26 1.63 -13.48 -4.30
N LYS A 27 0.88 -14.10 -3.37
CA LYS A 27 -0.16 -15.08 -3.70
C LYS A 27 -1.39 -14.41 -4.32
N PRO A 28 -1.99 -13.36 -3.73
CA PRO A 28 -3.08 -12.61 -4.34
C PRO A 28 -2.71 -12.03 -5.71
N ASN A 29 -1.49 -11.50 -5.88
CA ASN A 29 -1.06 -10.98 -7.18
C ASN A 29 -1.05 -12.08 -8.26
N ARG A 30 -0.42 -13.23 -7.97
CA ARG A 30 -0.37 -14.37 -8.90
C ARG A 30 -1.77 -14.88 -9.27
N ASN A 31 -2.68 -14.87 -8.31
CA ASN A 31 -4.06 -15.29 -8.50
C ASN A 31 -4.95 -14.21 -9.13
N LYS A 32 -4.43 -13.00 -9.39
CA LYS A 32 -5.17 -11.83 -9.90
C LYS A 32 -6.30 -11.37 -8.97
N GLN A 33 -6.05 -11.44 -7.67
CA GLN A 33 -6.99 -11.07 -6.61
C GLN A 33 -6.68 -9.69 -6.00
N ILE A 34 -5.82 -8.91 -6.65
CA ILE A 34 -5.51 -7.53 -6.26
C ILE A 34 -6.13 -6.62 -7.32
N LYS A 35 -7.02 -5.72 -6.89
CA LYS A 35 -7.56 -4.66 -7.74
C LYS A 35 -6.74 -3.40 -7.53
N ILE A 36 -6.37 -2.73 -8.62
CA ILE A 36 -5.85 -1.36 -8.58
C ILE A 36 -7.00 -0.46 -9.02
N HIS A 37 -7.45 0.44 -8.14
CA HIS A 37 -8.49 1.41 -8.43
C HIS A 37 -7.88 2.82 -8.43
N VAL A 38 -7.90 3.51 -9.57
CA VAL A 38 -7.36 4.87 -9.68
C VAL A 38 -8.46 5.89 -9.51
N CYS A 39 -8.39 6.70 -8.45
CA CYS A 39 -9.23 7.86 -8.24
C CYS A 39 -8.57 9.08 -8.91
N GLU A 40 -9.01 9.41 -10.14
CA GLU A 40 -8.45 10.55 -10.89
C GLU A 40 -8.95 11.92 -10.39
N ASP A 41 -9.91 11.96 -9.47
CA ASP A 41 -10.41 13.22 -8.93
C ASP A 41 -9.36 13.88 -7.99
N ALA A 42 -9.44 15.21 -7.86
CA ALA A 42 -8.59 16.00 -6.98
C ALA A 42 -9.35 16.46 -5.72
N SER A 43 -10.41 15.73 -5.35
CA SER A 43 -11.27 15.98 -4.19
C SER A 43 -11.13 14.88 -3.14
N GLU A 44 -10.77 15.28 -1.93
CA GLU A 44 -10.68 14.37 -0.77
C GLU A 44 -12.02 13.69 -0.44
N ASP A 45 -13.15 14.41 -0.60
CA ASP A 45 -14.49 13.84 -0.38
C ASP A 45 -14.77 12.69 -1.37
N VAL A 46 -14.40 12.88 -2.64
CA VAL A 46 -14.57 11.87 -3.69
C VAL A 46 -13.64 10.68 -3.44
N LEU A 47 -12.43 10.92 -2.96
CA LEU A 47 -11.52 9.85 -2.57
C LEU A 47 -12.03 9.04 -1.37
N LEU A 48 -12.56 9.70 -0.34
CA LEU A 48 -13.11 9.02 0.82
C LEU A 48 -14.34 8.17 0.44
N GLU A 49 -15.21 8.70 -0.42
CA GLU A 49 -16.32 7.93 -1.01
C GLU A 49 -15.79 6.75 -1.85
N THR A 50 -14.72 6.95 -2.63
CA THR A 50 -14.10 5.88 -3.42
C THR A 50 -13.60 4.75 -2.52
N ILE A 51 -12.91 5.08 -1.42
CA ILE A 51 -12.44 4.09 -0.44
C ILE A 51 -13.62 3.33 0.19
N TYR A 52 -14.69 4.04 0.56
CA TYR A 52 -15.91 3.43 1.06
C TYR A 52 -16.49 2.41 0.06
N GLN A 53 -16.61 2.77 -1.22
CA GLN A 53 -17.14 1.88 -2.26
C GLN A 53 -16.24 0.67 -2.49
N GLU A 54 -14.92 0.82 -2.42
CA GLU A 54 -13.98 -0.29 -2.57
C GLU A 54 -14.02 -1.25 -1.36
N LEU A 55 -14.20 -0.74 -0.14
CA LEU A 55 -14.49 -1.58 1.04
C LEU A 55 -15.80 -2.37 0.87
N GLN A 56 -16.86 -1.73 0.37
CA GLN A 56 -18.11 -2.43 0.06
C GLN A 56 -17.95 -3.49 -1.03
N THR A 57 -17.14 -3.20 -2.05
CA THR A 57 -16.84 -4.15 -3.12
C THR A 57 -16.13 -5.38 -2.56
N LEU A 58 -15.15 -5.19 -1.66
CA LEU A 58 -14.49 -6.29 -0.96
C LEU A 58 -15.47 -7.10 -0.13
N ASP A 59 -16.38 -6.46 0.61
CA ASP A 59 -17.39 -7.19 1.40
C ASP A 59 -18.31 -8.07 0.54
N GLN A 60 -18.66 -7.61 -0.66
CA GLN A 60 -19.62 -8.27 -1.55
C GLN A 60 -18.98 -9.29 -2.48
N THR A 61 -17.64 -9.32 -2.55
CA THR A 61 -16.89 -10.16 -3.46
C THR A 61 -16.17 -11.27 -2.68
N PRO A 62 -16.30 -12.55 -3.08
CA PRO A 62 -15.55 -13.63 -2.45
C PRO A 62 -14.03 -13.41 -2.52
N VAL A 63 -13.33 -13.87 -1.49
CA VAL A 63 -11.86 -13.78 -1.37
C VAL A 63 -11.14 -14.43 -2.55
N GLU A 64 -11.71 -15.51 -3.09
CA GLU A 64 -11.19 -16.24 -4.25
C GLU A 64 -11.19 -15.37 -5.52
N GLU A 65 -12.04 -14.35 -5.60
CA GLU A 65 -12.17 -13.43 -6.73
C GLU A 65 -11.45 -12.11 -6.47
N LEU A 66 -11.60 -11.53 -5.28
CA LEU A 66 -10.98 -10.27 -4.89
C LEU A 66 -10.55 -10.30 -3.42
N GLU A 67 -9.25 -10.24 -3.22
CA GLU A 67 -8.62 -10.33 -1.90
C GLU A 67 -8.38 -8.93 -1.32
N THR A 68 -7.79 -8.03 -2.11
CA THR A 68 -7.42 -6.67 -1.68
C THR A 68 -7.59 -5.64 -2.78
N THR A 69 -7.70 -4.37 -2.39
CA THR A 69 -7.71 -3.24 -3.32
C THR A 69 -6.62 -2.24 -2.98
N LEU A 70 -5.86 -1.78 -3.98
CA LEU A 70 -5.00 -0.61 -3.94
C LEU A 70 -5.79 0.58 -4.50
N VAL A 71 -6.20 1.51 -3.64
CA VAL A 71 -6.82 2.77 -4.07
C VAL A 71 -5.71 3.80 -4.28
N VAL A 72 -5.58 4.31 -5.50
CA VAL A 72 -4.49 5.19 -5.93
C VAL A 72 -5.04 6.60 -6.17
N ALA A 73 -4.42 7.62 -5.57
CA ALA A 73 -4.86 9.01 -5.66
C ALA A 73 -3.78 9.89 -6.33
N PRO A 74 -3.57 9.79 -7.65
CA PRO A 74 -2.46 10.45 -8.34
C PRO A 74 -2.53 11.98 -8.37
N ASN A 75 -3.71 12.57 -8.12
CA ASN A 75 -3.96 14.01 -8.21
C ASN A 75 -4.17 14.67 -6.83
N LEU A 76 -3.99 13.93 -5.75
CA LEU A 76 -4.10 14.39 -4.36
C LEU A 76 -2.77 14.19 -3.62
N PHE A 77 -2.67 14.84 -2.47
CA PHE A 77 -1.56 14.70 -1.51
C PHE A 77 -0.18 14.79 -2.16
N LYS A 78 0.12 15.94 -2.74
CA LYS A 78 1.49 16.20 -3.17
C LYS A 78 2.45 16.28 -1.98
N GLU A 79 1.97 16.82 -0.86
CA GLU A 79 2.71 16.91 0.39
C GLU A 79 2.33 15.74 1.30
N PHE A 80 3.31 15.07 1.92
CA PHE A 80 3.07 13.89 2.76
C PHE A 80 2.25 14.21 4.02
N ASP A 81 2.36 15.42 4.56
CA ASP A 81 1.60 15.81 5.76
C ASP A 81 0.09 15.81 5.50
N ASP A 82 -0.35 16.23 4.31
CA ASP A 82 -1.77 16.21 3.91
C ASP A 82 -2.25 14.76 3.78
N TYR A 83 -1.44 13.89 3.17
CA TYR A 83 -1.72 12.45 3.09
C TYR A 83 -1.86 11.84 4.49
N ASN A 84 -0.93 12.16 5.40
CA ASN A 84 -0.89 11.61 6.74
C ASN A 84 -2.12 12.05 7.57
N GLN A 85 -2.57 13.30 7.43
CA GLN A 85 -3.82 13.76 8.05
C GLN A 85 -5.05 13.05 7.47
N PHE A 86 -5.06 12.77 6.16
CA PHE A 86 -6.17 12.08 5.53
C PHE A 86 -6.28 10.61 5.98
N LEU A 87 -5.19 9.96 6.40
CA LEU A 87 -5.24 8.61 6.96
C LEU A 87 -6.16 8.53 8.19
N ASP A 88 -6.19 9.55 9.05
CA ASP A 88 -7.11 9.59 10.21
C ASP A 88 -8.59 9.53 9.76
N LEU A 89 -8.93 10.13 8.62
CA LEU A 89 -10.28 10.07 8.05
C LEU A 89 -10.61 8.67 7.53
N VAL A 90 -9.64 8.02 6.87
CA VAL A 90 -9.80 6.64 6.37
C VAL A 90 -9.95 5.65 7.52
N GLU A 91 -9.17 5.79 8.59
CA GLU A 91 -9.32 4.99 9.81
C GLU A 91 -10.69 5.23 10.47
N GLY A 92 -11.11 6.50 10.57
CA GLY A 92 -12.43 6.88 11.05
C GLY A 92 -13.56 6.23 10.24
N LEU A 93 -13.43 6.18 8.92
CA LEU A 93 -14.38 5.50 8.03
C LEU A 93 -14.46 4.00 8.32
N VAL A 94 -13.32 3.32 8.45
CA VAL A 94 -13.27 1.87 8.79
C VAL A 94 -13.98 1.60 10.12
N ILE A 95 -13.76 2.44 11.13
CA ILE A 95 -14.45 2.34 12.43
C ILE A 95 -15.95 2.54 12.26
N GLN A 96 -16.38 3.59 11.55
CA GLN A 96 -17.80 3.91 11.32
C GLN A 96 -18.55 2.79 10.58
N MET A 97 -17.86 2.09 9.67
CA MET A 97 -18.41 0.94 8.95
C MET A 97 -18.44 -0.37 9.79
N ASN A 98 -17.99 -0.33 11.05
CA ASN A 98 -17.75 -1.52 11.90
C ASN A 98 -16.80 -2.53 11.25
N LYS A 99 -15.73 -2.01 10.64
CA LYS A 99 -14.73 -2.80 9.89
C LYS A 99 -13.37 -2.89 10.57
N SER A 100 -13.21 -2.32 11.76
CA SER A 100 -12.04 -2.53 12.61
C SER A 100 -11.87 -4.01 12.93
N GLY A 101 -10.66 -4.56 12.76
CA GLY A 101 -10.40 -6.00 12.91
C GLY A 101 -10.85 -6.84 11.71
N ILE A 102 -11.40 -6.22 10.66
CA ILE A 102 -11.82 -6.88 9.41
C ILE A 102 -10.94 -6.40 8.26
N TYR A 103 -10.71 -5.09 8.17
CA TYR A 103 -9.80 -4.51 7.18
C TYR A 103 -8.71 -3.68 7.86
N GLN A 104 -7.49 -3.90 7.38
CA GLN A 104 -6.35 -3.05 7.66
C GLN A 104 -6.08 -2.15 6.45
N ILE A 105 -5.65 -0.92 6.75
CA ILE A 105 -5.18 0.04 5.76
C ILE A 105 -3.65 0.07 5.84
N ALA A 106 -2.97 -0.37 4.78
CA ALA A 106 -1.54 -0.12 4.62
C ALA A 106 -1.33 1.11 3.74
N SER A 107 -0.50 2.03 4.21
CA SER A 107 -0.30 3.36 3.63
C SER A 107 1.02 3.45 2.88
N PHE A 108 0.99 4.09 1.71
CA PHE A 108 2.16 4.32 0.86
C PHE A 108 2.09 5.69 0.20
N HIS A 109 3.24 6.36 0.11
CA HIS A 109 3.34 7.71 -0.44
C HIS A 109 4.72 7.92 -1.10
N PRO A 110 4.86 8.73 -2.18
CA PRO A 110 6.17 9.00 -2.78
C PRO A 110 7.18 9.58 -1.78
N ASP A 111 6.72 10.51 -0.95
CA ASP A 111 7.52 11.16 0.08
C ASP A 111 7.26 10.57 1.49
N TYR A 112 6.90 9.28 1.58
CA TYR A 112 6.66 8.64 2.90
C TYR A 112 7.87 8.86 3.82
N CYS A 113 7.59 9.27 5.06
CA CYS A 113 8.59 9.47 6.11
C CYS A 113 8.03 8.94 7.44
N PHE A 114 8.69 7.95 8.04
CA PHE A 114 8.28 7.44 9.35
C PHE A 114 8.51 8.47 10.46
N TYR A 115 7.70 8.39 11.51
CA TYR A 115 7.88 9.24 12.68
C TYR A 115 9.26 8.99 13.32
N GLY A 116 10.07 10.05 13.41
CA GLY A 116 11.42 10.00 13.98
C GLY A 116 12.52 9.63 12.98
N ALA A 117 12.18 9.34 11.72
CA ALA A 117 13.12 9.16 10.63
C ALA A 117 13.46 10.49 9.96
N GLU A 118 14.63 10.60 9.35
CA GLU A 118 14.96 11.67 8.42
C GLU A 118 14.46 11.34 7.00
N PRO A 119 14.13 12.34 6.16
CA PRO A 119 13.60 12.09 4.81
C PRO A 119 14.51 11.24 3.91
N GLU A 120 15.82 11.23 4.15
CA GLU A 120 16.79 10.45 3.37
C GLU A 120 17.00 9.03 3.90
N ASP A 121 16.43 8.69 5.05
CA ASP A 121 16.63 7.38 5.66
C ASP A 121 16.04 6.26 4.80
N ALA A 122 16.82 5.19 4.66
CA ALA A 122 16.48 4.09 3.77
C ALA A 122 15.21 3.35 4.22
N GLU A 123 14.90 3.31 5.52
CA GLU A 123 13.70 2.68 6.06
C GLU A 123 12.41 3.22 5.42
N ASN A 124 12.40 4.50 5.04
CA ASN A 124 11.25 5.10 4.36
C ASN A 124 10.92 4.40 3.04
N LEU A 125 11.92 3.80 2.37
CA LEU A 125 11.73 3.07 1.12
C LEU A 125 10.79 1.86 1.27
N THR A 126 10.56 1.34 2.48
CA THR A 126 9.61 0.24 2.68
C THR A 126 8.17 0.65 2.36
N ASN A 127 7.86 1.95 2.51
CA ASN A 127 6.52 2.51 2.32
C ASN A 127 6.46 3.57 1.21
N ARG A 128 7.55 3.77 0.47
CA ARG A 128 7.53 4.65 -0.71
C ARG A 128 6.94 3.96 -1.93
N SER A 129 6.14 4.73 -2.66
CA SER A 129 5.37 4.30 -3.83
C SER A 129 5.37 5.36 -4.92
N PRO A 130 5.00 5.03 -6.16
CA PRO A 130 4.94 6.01 -7.25
C PRO A 130 3.86 7.10 -7.07
N TYR A 131 2.82 6.81 -6.29
CA TYR A 131 1.70 7.71 -5.99
C TYR A 131 1.22 7.50 -4.56
N PRO A 132 0.42 8.42 -3.98
CA PRO A 132 -0.34 8.13 -2.76
C PRO A 132 -1.27 6.94 -2.96
N ILE A 133 -1.15 5.93 -2.10
CA ILE A 133 -1.90 4.67 -2.20
C ILE A 133 -2.43 4.27 -0.83
N PHE A 134 -3.67 3.81 -0.80
CA PHE A 134 -4.31 3.17 0.35
C PHE A 134 -4.57 1.71 -0.01
N HIS A 135 -3.87 0.79 0.65
CA HIS A 135 -4.05 -0.64 0.43
C HIS A 135 -5.04 -1.20 1.44
N LEU A 136 -6.21 -1.57 0.94
CA LEU A 136 -7.30 -2.19 1.70
C LEU A 136 -7.09 -3.70 1.75
N ILE A 137 -6.75 -4.22 2.94
CA ILE A 137 -6.36 -5.62 3.14
C ILE A 137 -7.31 -6.29 4.11
N ARG A 138 -7.80 -7.50 3.79
CA ARG A 138 -8.58 -8.31 4.73
C ARG A 138 -7.67 -8.88 5.82
N GLU A 139 -7.95 -8.56 7.08
CA GLU A 139 -7.15 -9.02 8.23
C GLU A 139 -7.17 -10.54 8.35
N GLU A 140 -8.32 -11.19 8.12
CA GLU A 140 -8.43 -12.65 8.17
C GLU A 140 -7.43 -13.35 7.22
N SER A 141 -7.22 -12.77 6.04
CA SER A 141 -6.32 -13.32 5.03
C SER A 141 -4.86 -13.12 5.40
N MET A 142 -4.54 -11.98 6.00
CA MET A 142 -3.23 -11.72 6.57
C MET A 142 -2.93 -12.68 7.73
N GLU A 143 -3.85 -12.83 8.70
CA GLU A 143 -3.69 -13.74 9.83
C GLU A 143 -3.41 -15.19 9.40
N LYS A 144 -4.10 -15.68 8.36
CA LYS A 144 -3.89 -17.02 7.81
C LYS A 144 -2.45 -17.22 7.31
N VAL A 145 -1.87 -16.18 6.69
CA VAL A 145 -0.47 -16.23 6.22
C VAL A 145 0.49 -16.12 7.40
N LEU A 146 0.28 -15.16 8.31
CA LEU A 146 1.18 -14.92 9.44
C LEU A 146 1.26 -16.13 10.40
N LYS A 147 0.18 -16.90 10.58
CA LYS A 147 0.19 -18.14 11.38
C LYS A 147 1.23 -19.18 10.92
N HIS A 148 1.62 -19.14 9.66
CA HIS A 148 2.60 -20.05 9.07
C HIS A 148 3.88 -19.35 8.63
N TYR A 149 3.94 -18.02 8.75
CA TYR A 149 5.11 -17.25 8.39
C TYR A 149 6.15 -17.33 9.51
N PRO A 150 7.42 -17.66 9.21
CA PRO A 150 8.46 -17.63 10.22
C PRO A 150 8.63 -16.20 10.76
N ASP A 151 8.51 -16.04 12.08
CA ASP A 151 8.76 -14.77 12.77
C ASP A 151 7.96 -13.57 12.17
N PRO A 152 6.62 -13.54 12.27
CA PRO A 152 5.82 -12.43 11.75
C PRO A 152 6.25 -11.06 12.30
N ASP A 153 6.65 -11.02 13.57
CA ASP A 153 7.00 -9.79 14.28
C ASP A 153 8.28 -9.14 13.73
N GLY A 154 9.21 -9.92 13.19
CA GLY A 154 10.45 -9.42 12.59
C GLY A 154 10.34 -8.96 11.12
N ILE A 155 9.13 -8.88 10.55
CA ILE A 155 8.93 -8.38 9.17
C ILE A 155 9.41 -6.94 9.02
N PRO A 156 9.07 -5.98 9.90
CA PRO A 156 9.52 -4.60 9.78
C PRO A 156 11.05 -4.48 9.73
N GLU A 157 11.76 -5.13 10.65
CA GLU A 157 13.23 -5.07 10.70
C GLU A 157 13.87 -5.67 9.46
N ARG A 158 13.34 -6.79 8.95
CA ARG A 158 13.81 -7.39 7.70
C ARG A 158 13.56 -6.50 6.49
N ASN A 159 12.44 -5.79 6.46
CA ASN A 159 12.13 -4.86 5.39
C ASN A 159 13.13 -3.70 5.38
N VAL A 160 13.43 -3.13 6.56
CA VAL A 160 14.45 -2.08 6.73
C VAL A 160 15.82 -2.59 6.29
N GLU A 161 16.27 -3.74 6.80
CA GLU A 161 17.55 -4.33 6.40
C GLU A 161 17.61 -4.59 4.88
N CYS A 162 16.52 -5.03 4.28
CA CYS A 162 16.43 -5.25 2.83
C CYS A 162 16.69 -3.96 2.05
N VAL A 163 16.00 -2.87 2.39
CA VAL A 163 16.11 -1.59 1.66
C VAL A 163 17.41 -0.84 1.95
N GLU A 164 17.98 -1.00 3.15
CA GLU A 164 19.30 -0.48 3.52
C GLU A 164 20.42 -1.11 2.68
N ASN A 165 20.30 -2.41 2.39
CA ASN A 165 21.28 -3.17 1.61
C ASN A 165 21.17 -2.95 0.09
N LEU A 166 20.20 -2.17 -0.39
CA LEU A 166 20.09 -1.84 -1.81
C LEU A 166 21.23 -0.91 -2.26
N THR A 167 21.91 -1.28 -3.33
CA THR A 167 22.85 -0.40 -4.03
C THR A 167 22.13 0.77 -4.68
N ASP A 168 22.82 1.88 -4.93
CA ASP A 168 22.24 3.03 -5.64
C ASP A 168 21.69 2.67 -7.02
N ALA A 169 22.32 1.71 -7.71
CA ALA A 169 21.83 1.23 -9.00
C ALA A 169 20.49 0.49 -8.87
N GLN A 170 20.32 -0.31 -7.81
CA GLN A 170 19.05 -0.96 -7.49
C GLN A 170 18.00 0.08 -7.09
N LYS A 171 18.35 1.04 -6.23
CA LYS A 171 17.45 2.14 -5.84
C LYS A 171 16.95 2.92 -7.06
N ARG A 172 17.85 3.28 -7.99
CA ARG A 172 17.49 3.92 -9.27
C ARG A 172 16.56 3.09 -10.14
N LYS A 173 16.73 1.77 -10.15
CA LYS A 173 15.89 0.86 -10.93
C LYS A 173 14.50 0.68 -10.31
N LEU A 174 14.44 0.51 -8.99
CA LEU A 174 13.22 0.15 -8.25
C LEU A 174 12.36 1.36 -7.88
N PHE A 175 12.99 2.51 -7.68
CA PHE A 175 12.34 3.76 -7.30
C PHE A 175 12.64 4.91 -8.28
N PRO A 176 12.46 4.71 -9.61
CA PRO A 176 12.84 5.72 -10.60
C PRO A 176 12.07 7.04 -10.44
N TYR A 177 10.88 6.99 -9.83
CA TYR A 177 10.02 8.15 -9.57
C TYR A 177 10.48 9.01 -8.37
N LEU A 178 11.38 8.52 -7.52
CA LEU A 178 11.93 9.29 -6.38
C LEU A 178 13.15 10.12 -6.75
N ILE A 179 13.79 9.81 -7.88
CA ILE A 179 15.06 10.41 -8.27
C ILE A 179 14.77 11.47 -9.32
N LYS A 180 14.89 12.74 -8.92
CA LYS A 180 14.77 13.92 -9.78
C LYS A 180 16.11 14.25 -10.45
#